data_AF-A0A4T0X3I3-F1
#
_entry.id   AF-A0A4T0X3I3-F1
#
_cell.length_a   1.000
_cell.length_b   1.000
_cell.length_c   1.000
_cell.angle_alpha   90.00
_cell.angle_beta   90.00
_cell.angle_gamma   90.00
#
_symmetry.space_group_name_H-M   'P 1'
#
loop_
_entity.id
_entity.type
_entity.pdbx_description
1 polymer ?
#
loop_
_entity_poly.entity_id
_entity_poly.type
_entity_poly.pdbx_seq_one_letter_code
_entity_poly.pdbx_strand_id
1 'polypeptide(L)'
;MDSVVLYYVNALDKGVSLVSPYLNGKQLRQLDEICVWLKQHDKTVLYSTVGAVTLGTLYLLLGTKRRPRRSEKNNLSRKVKIKKEPSVKVDPIQSGKETIATTRKQLYDVYAPLVEQLEEDVASERENGLQQKPTSYKESTEYRKLFLNESLLNLLLKLDGVTPELRSERKAAVKELQNYLKRVDAIRLREAMNDNDS
;
A
#
# COMPACT_ATOMS: atom_id res chain seq x y z
N MET A 1 31.96 -10.53 3.29
CA MET A 1 30.77 -10.94 2.51
C MET A 1 30.73 -12.46 2.30
N ASP A 2 31.86 -13.15 2.11
CA ASP A 2 31.86 -14.62 1.90
C ASP A 2 31.57 -15.46 3.15
N SER A 3 31.82 -14.92 4.34
CA SER A 3 31.49 -15.56 5.63
C SER A 3 29.99 -15.80 5.82
N VAL A 4 29.16 -14.93 5.26
CA VAL A 4 27.70 -15.01 5.36
C VAL A 4 27.18 -16.16 4.51
N VAL A 5 27.70 -16.32 3.28
CA VAL A 5 27.33 -17.42 2.37
C VAL A 5 27.74 -18.77 2.95
N LEU A 6 28.93 -18.87 3.56
CA LEU A 6 29.39 -20.09 4.22
C LEU A 6 28.51 -20.48 5.42
N TYR A 7 28.08 -19.48 6.21
CA TYR A 7 27.14 -19.70 7.31
C TYR A 7 25.78 -20.22 6.82
N TYR A 8 25.30 -19.73 5.67
CA TYR A 8 24.03 -20.17 5.08
C TYR A 8 24.09 -21.59 4.53
N VAL A 9 25.15 -21.97 3.84
CA VAL A 9 25.33 -23.36 3.37
C VAL A 9 25.34 -24.31 4.56
N ASN A 10 26.04 -23.95 5.65
CA ASN A 10 26.05 -24.74 6.88
C ASN A 10 24.70 -24.78 7.60
N ALA A 11 23.91 -23.68 7.56
CA ALA A 11 22.58 -23.63 8.16
C ALA A 11 21.56 -24.45 7.36
N LEU A 12 21.65 -24.44 6.03
CA LEU A 12 20.83 -25.27 5.15
C LEU A 12 21.14 -26.75 5.35
N ASP A 13 22.42 -27.14 5.35
CA ASP A 13 22.81 -28.54 5.56
C ASP A 13 22.36 -29.05 6.95
N LYS A 14 22.44 -28.21 8.00
CA LYS A 14 21.89 -28.53 9.32
C LYS A 14 20.36 -28.62 9.32
N GLY A 15 19.67 -27.71 8.66
CA GLY A 15 18.21 -27.73 8.54
C GLY A 15 17.71 -28.98 7.82
N VAL A 16 18.36 -29.36 6.72
CA VAL A 16 18.07 -30.58 5.97
C VAL A 16 18.30 -31.82 6.84
N SER A 17 19.40 -31.86 7.60
CA SER A 17 19.68 -32.99 8.52
C SER A 17 18.67 -33.14 9.66
N LEU A 18 18.03 -32.04 10.08
CA LEU A 18 17.02 -32.06 11.13
C LEU A 18 15.65 -32.52 10.62
N VAL A 19 15.35 -32.26 9.35
CA VAL A 19 14.04 -32.56 8.74
C VAL A 19 14.07 -33.90 7.98
N SER A 20 15.24 -34.37 7.57
CA SER A 20 15.43 -35.64 6.87
C SER A 20 14.81 -36.87 7.54
N PRO A 21 14.82 -37.06 8.88
CA PRO A 21 14.18 -38.23 9.50
C PRO A 21 12.64 -38.19 9.47
N TYR A 22 12.04 -37.05 9.12
CA TYR A 22 10.59 -36.86 9.09
C TYR A 22 10.00 -36.89 7.67
N LEU A 23 10.84 -37.08 6.64
CA LEU A 23 10.44 -37.03 5.25
C LEU A 23 10.45 -38.43 4.60
N ASN A 24 9.42 -38.70 3.80
CA ASN A 24 9.35 -39.94 3.02
C ASN A 24 10.38 -39.90 1.88
N GLY A 25 10.90 -41.06 1.44
CA GLY A 25 12.02 -41.13 0.49
C GLY A 25 11.84 -40.36 -0.85
N LYS A 26 10.60 -40.12 -1.30
CA LYS A 26 10.32 -39.24 -2.46
C LYS A 26 10.52 -37.75 -2.16
N GLN A 27 10.16 -37.31 -0.95
CA GLN A 27 10.33 -35.92 -0.50
C GLN A 27 11.79 -35.61 -0.20
N LEU A 28 12.54 -36.61 0.27
CA LEU A 28 13.97 -36.47 0.52
C LEU A 28 14.73 -36.16 -0.78
N ARG A 29 14.43 -36.88 -1.87
CA ARG A 29 15.05 -36.64 -3.20
C ARG A 29 14.73 -35.25 -3.76
N GLN A 30 13.48 -34.79 -3.58
CA GLN A 30 13.10 -33.44 -3.99
C GLN A 30 13.82 -32.37 -3.17
N LEU A 31 14.01 -32.61 -1.88
CA LEU A 31 14.75 -31.69 -1.01
C LEU A 31 16.23 -31.62 -1.39
N ASP A 32 16.84 -32.75 -1.72
CA ASP A 32 18.22 -32.82 -2.20
C ASP A 32 18.39 -32.10 -3.55
N GLU A 33 17.48 -32.31 -4.50
CA GLU A 33 17.49 -31.59 -5.80
C GLU A 33 17.37 -30.08 -5.61
N ILE A 34 16.49 -29.63 -4.71
CA ILE A 34 16.32 -28.21 -4.39
C ILE A 34 17.59 -27.65 -3.72
N CYS A 35 18.22 -28.40 -2.82
CA CYS A 35 19.45 -27.96 -2.15
C CYS A 35 20.63 -27.87 -3.10
N VAL A 36 20.78 -28.83 -4.02
CA VAL A 36 21.81 -28.79 -5.07
C VAL A 36 21.56 -27.62 -6.02
N TRP A 37 20.31 -27.40 -6.43
CA TRP A 37 19.92 -26.28 -7.28
C TRP A 37 20.20 -24.93 -6.61
N LEU A 38 19.90 -24.77 -5.32
CA LEU A 38 20.21 -23.55 -4.57
C LEU A 38 21.71 -23.31 -4.39
N LYS A 39 22.53 -24.36 -4.28
CA LYS A 39 24.00 -24.24 -4.18
C LYS A 39 24.64 -23.84 -5.53
N GLN A 40 23.97 -24.09 -6.66
CA GLN A 40 24.50 -23.78 -8.00
C GLN A 40 24.14 -22.37 -8.51
N HIS A 41 23.13 -21.71 -7.95
CA HIS A 41 22.70 -20.38 -8.40
C HIS A 41 23.34 -19.22 -7.63
N ASP A 42 23.45 -18.07 -8.31
CA ASP A 42 24.14 -16.87 -7.82
C ASP A 42 23.59 -16.33 -6.50
N LYS A 43 24.49 -15.68 -5.73
CA LYS A 43 24.26 -15.15 -4.38
C LYS A 43 22.95 -14.34 -4.27
N THR A 44 22.54 -13.64 -5.34
CA THR A 44 21.32 -12.84 -5.41
C THR A 44 20.02 -13.65 -5.31
N VAL A 45 19.99 -14.87 -5.86
CA VAL A 45 18.83 -15.77 -5.79
C VAL A 45 18.69 -16.40 -4.41
N LEU A 46 19.83 -16.67 -3.76
CA LEU A 46 19.86 -17.10 -2.36
C LEU A 46 19.27 -16.05 -1.42
N TYR A 47 19.59 -14.77 -1.62
CA TYR A 47 19.01 -13.70 -0.80
C TYR A 47 17.51 -13.49 -1.06
N SER A 48 17.04 -13.62 -2.30
CA SER A 48 15.61 -13.45 -2.62
C SER A 48 14.75 -14.58 -2.08
N THR A 49 15.22 -15.83 -2.16
CA THR A 49 14.52 -16.99 -1.62
C THR A 49 14.48 -16.97 -0.09
N VAL A 50 15.57 -16.57 0.57
CA VAL A 50 15.59 -16.36 2.02
C VAL A 50 14.67 -15.22 2.45
N GLY A 51 14.65 -14.12 1.71
CA GLY A 51 13.69 -13.02 1.92
C GLY A 51 12.25 -13.50 1.82
N ALA A 52 11.93 -14.30 0.81
CA ALA A 52 10.58 -14.86 0.63
C ALA A 52 10.19 -15.84 1.75
N VAL A 53 11.11 -16.71 2.20
CA VAL A 53 10.85 -17.68 3.28
C VAL A 53 10.73 -16.98 4.64
N THR A 54 11.56 -15.98 4.92
CA THR A 54 11.47 -15.18 6.16
C THR A 54 10.20 -14.35 6.19
N LEU A 55 9.82 -13.69 5.10
CA LEU A 55 8.55 -12.98 5.00
C LEU A 55 7.35 -13.91 5.09
N GLY A 56 7.41 -15.09 4.46
CA GLY A 56 6.35 -16.10 4.53
C GLY A 56 6.17 -16.69 5.93
N THR A 57 7.26 -16.97 6.63
CA THR A 57 7.22 -17.44 8.03
C THR A 57 6.75 -16.34 8.99
N LEU A 58 7.16 -15.09 8.78
CA LEU A 58 6.66 -13.94 9.55
C LEU A 58 5.16 -13.72 9.31
N TYR A 59 4.71 -13.82 8.06
CA TYR A 59 3.29 -13.74 7.69
C TYR A 59 2.47 -14.87 8.31
N LEU A 60 3.00 -16.09 8.37
CA LEU A 60 2.34 -17.21 9.05
C LEU A 60 2.29 -17.01 10.56
N LEU A 61 3.39 -16.56 11.19
CA LEU A 61 3.45 -16.31 12.63
C LEU A 61 2.52 -15.15 13.07
N LEU A 62 2.43 -14.07 12.28
CA LEU A 62 1.48 -12.98 12.54
C LEU A 62 0.04 -13.31 12.09
N GLY A 63 -0.13 -14.18 11.10
CA GLY A 63 -1.42 -14.55 10.51
C GLY A 63 -2.15 -15.68 11.24
N THR A 64 -1.48 -16.47 12.09
CA THR A 64 -2.12 -17.56 12.85
C THR A 64 -2.74 -17.10 14.17
N LYS A 65 -3.65 -16.13 14.13
CA LYS A 65 -4.84 -16.19 15.02
C LYS A 65 -5.92 -17.00 14.31
N ARG A 66 -5.65 -18.29 14.09
CA ARG A 66 -6.68 -19.26 13.71
C ARG A 66 -7.67 -19.34 14.88
N ARG A 67 -8.86 -18.77 14.70
CA ARG A 67 -10.01 -19.06 15.57
C ARG A 67 -10.17 -20.59 15.63
N PRO A 68 -10.22 -21.20 16.82
CA PRO A 68 -10.45 -22.64 16.90
C PRO A 68 -11.81 -22.97 16.27
N ARG A 69 -11.81 -23.89 15.32
CA ARG A 69 -13.01 -24.53 14.78
C ARG A 69 -13.70 -25.22 15.97
N ARG A 70 -14.71 -24.57 16.54
CA ARG A 70 -15.54 -25.13 17.61
C ARG A 70 -16.34 -26.28 16.99
N SER A 71 -15.98 -27.51 17.33
CA SER A 71 -16.91 -28.63 17.16
C SER A 71 -18.15 -28.31 17.97
N GLU A 72 -19.31 -28.43 17.35
CA GLU A 72 -20.62 -28.30 17.97
C GLU A 72 -20.76 -29.36 19.08
N LYS A 73 -20.44 -28.96 20.31
CA LYS A 73 -20.82 -29.70 21.51
C LYS A 73 -21.69 -28.78 22.35
N ASN A 74 -22.96 -29.18 22.43
CA ASN A 74 -23.99 -28.68 23.33
C ASN A 74 -23.39 -28.38 24.70
N ASN A 75 -23.35 -27.11 25.07
CA ASN A 75 -23.23 -26.70 26.46
C ASN A 75 -23.84 -25.32 26.63
N LEU A 76 -24.81 -25.27 27.55
CA LEU A 76 -25.60 -24.12 27.96
C LEU A 76 -24.71 -22.88 28.16
N SER A 77 -24.84 -21.89 27.28
CA SER A 77 -24.16 -20.62 27.45
C SER A 77 -24.97 -19.75 28.43
N ARG A 78 -24.40 -19.52 29.62
CA ARG A 78 -24.76 -18.35 30.44
C ARG A 78 -24.64 -17.13 29.54
N LYS A 79 -25.77 -16.50 29.21
CA LYS A 79 -25.83 -15.19 28.57
C LYS A 79 -25.19 -14.17 29.52
N VAL A 80 -23.89 -13.93 29.37
CA VAL A 80 -23.28 -12.70 29.89
C VAL A 80 -23.90 -11.56 29.10
N LYS A 81 -24.82 -10.82 29.72
CA LYS A 81 -25.37 -9.57 29.18
C LYS A 81 -24.21 -8.58 29.11
N ILE A 82 -23.48 -8.58 28.00
CA ILE A 82 -22.59 -7.48 27.64
C ILE A 82 -23.52 -6.27 27.51
N LYS A 83 -23.42 -5.32 28.45
CA LYS A 83 -24.07 -4.02 28.34
C LYS A 83 -23.48 -3.37 27.09
N LYS A 84 -24.24 -3.38 25.99
CA LYS A 84 -23.88 -2.61 24.79
C LYS A 84 -23.81 -1.16 25.24
N GLU A 85 -22.64 -0.55 25.12
CA GLU A 85 -22.50 0.89 25.26
C GLU A 85 -23.51 1.56 24.31
N PRO A 86 -24.17 2.65 24.73
CA PRO A 86 -25.13 3.33 23.88
C PRO A 86 -24.40 3.80 22.62
N SER A 87 -24.72 3.19 21.48
CA SER A 87 -24.29 3.68 20.17
C SER A 87 -24.76 5.13 20.06
N VAL A 88 -23.82 6.08 20.07
CA VAL A 88 -24.11 7.48 19.77
C VAL A 88 -24.78 7.47 18.41
N LYS A 89 -26.06 7.86 18.37
CA LYS A 89 -26.78 8.04 17.12
C LYS A 89 -26.16 9.25 16.45
N VAL A 90 -25.18 9.01 15.60
CA VAL A 90 -24.65 10.06 14.73
C VAL A 90 -25.69 10.27 13.64
N ASP A 91 -26.26 11.47 13.58
CA ASP A 91 -27.20 11.81 12.53
C ASP A 91 -26.46 11.76 11.18
N PRO A 92 -26.90 10.92 10.24
CA PRO A 92 -26.14 10.63 9.03
C PRO A 92 -26.07 11.85 8.10
N ILE A 93 -27.06 12.74 8.18
CA ILE A 93 -27.07 14.04 7.49
C ILE A 93 -25.97 14.96 8.04
N GLN A 94 -25.84 15.04 9.37
CA GLN A 94 -24.86 15.93 9.98
C GLN A 94 -23.43 15.42 9.73
N SER A 95 -23.22 14.11 9.86
CA SER A 95 -21.96 13.48 9.48
C SER A 95 -21.62 13.68 7.99
N GLY A 96 -22.62 13.61 7.11
CA GLY A 96 -22.45 13.89 5.69
C GLY A 96 -22.01 15.33 5.41
N LYS A 97 -22.64 16.32 6.07
CA LYS A 97 -22.26 17.74 5.96
C LYS A 97 -20.84 18.00 6.46
N GLU A 98 -20.49 17.42 7.60
CA GLU A 98 -19.13 17.50 8.16
C GLU A 98 -18.10 16.86 7.22
N THR A 99 -18.43 15.73 6.59
CA THR A 99 -17.55 15.06 5.62
C THR A 99 -17.33 15.93 4.38
N ILE A 100 -18.38 16.57 3.86
CA ILE A 100 -18.26 17.50 2.72
C ILE A 100 -17.41 18.71 3.11
N ALA A 101 -17.70 19.32 4.26
CA ALA A 101 -16.99 20.51 4.73
C ALA A 101 -15.51 20.22 5.00
N THR A 102 -15.19 19.11 5.67
CA THR A 102 -13.81 18.68 5.93
C THR A 102 -13.07 18.36 4.63
N THR A 103 -13.73 17.71 3.67
CA THR A 103 -13.13 17.42 2.36
C THR A 103 -12.82 18.68 1.58
N ARG A 104 -13.75 19.65 1.53
CA ARG A 104 -13.52 20.94 0.88
C ARG A 104 -12.40 21.72 1.56
N LYS A 105 -12.38 21.74 2.89
CA LYS A 105 -11.31 22.38 3.65
C LYS A 105 -9.95 21.76 3.33
N GLN A 106 -9.86 20.43 3.31
CA GLN A 106 -8.63 19.73 2.92
C GLN A 106 -8.21 20.06 1.48
N LEU A 107 -9.18 20.13 0.55
CA LEU A 107 -8.90 20.53 -0.82
C LEU A 107 -8.28 21.93 -0.90
N TYR A 108 -8.92 22.94 -0.30
CA TYR A 108 -8.47 24.33 -0.44
C TYR A 108 -7.24 24.66 0.41
N ASP A 109 -7.19 24.21 1.66
CA ASP A 109 -6.12 24.60 2.58
C ASP A 109 -4.82 23.83 2.33
N VAL A 110 -4.93 22.58 1.82
CA VAL A 110 -3.78 21.68 1.70
C VAL A 110 -3.44 21.38 0.24
N TYR A 111 -4.40 20.91 -0.56
CA TYR A 111 -4.07 20.36 -1.87
C TYR A 111 -4.04 21.38 -3.01
N ALA A 112 -4.93 22.37 -3.00
CA ALA A 112 -4.95 23.45 -3.98
C ALA A 112 -3.61 24.19 -4.09
N PRO A 113 -2.99 24.68 -2.98
CA PRO A 113 -1.69 25.36 -3.07
C PRO A 113 -0.57 24.43 -3.56
N LEU A 114 -0.62 23.14 -3.22
CA LEU A 114 0.38 22.18 -3.70
C LEU A 114 0.24 21.89 -5.20
N VAL A 115 -0.98 21.90 -5.74
CA VAL A 115 -1.23 21.78 -7.18
C VAL A 115 -0.74 23.03 -7.92
N GLU A 116 -0.99 24.22 -7.36
CA GLU A 116 -0.51 25.49 -7.95
C GLU A 116 1.02 25.56 -7.96
N GLN A 117 1.68 25.21 -6.85
CA GLN A 117 3.14 25.12 -6.78
C GLN A 117 3.70 24.12 -7.80
N LEU A 118 3.04 22.97 -7.98
CA LEU A 118 3.47 21.99 -8.98
C LEU A 118 3.36 22.54 -10.41
N GLU A 119 2.30 23.30 -10.71
CA GLU A 119 2.14 23.94 -12.03
C GLU A 119 3.22 25.00 -12.27
N GLU A 120 3.51 25.83 -11.27
CA GLU A 120 4.56 26.86 -11.33
C GLU A 120 5.94 26.24 -11.50
N ASP A 121 6.26 25.21 -10.71
CA ASP A 121 7.55 24.51 -10.79
C ASP A 121 7.75 23.91 -12.18
N VAL A 122 6.77 23.18 -12.72
CA VAL A 122 6.86 22.58 -14.05
C VAL A 122 6.94 23.64 -15.16
N ALA A 123 6.25 24.78 -15.01
CA ALA A 123 6.38 25.90 -15.94
C ALA A 123 7.79 26.50 -15.89
N SER A 124 8.35 26.70 -14.69
CA SER A 124 9.68 27.27 -14.48
C SER A 124 10.82 26.37 -14.97
N GLU A 125 10.68 25.05 -14.83
CA GLU A 125 11.62 24.05 -15.37
C GLU A 125 11.66 24.11 -16.91
N ARG A 126 10.53 24.41 -17.55
CA ARG A 126 10.45 24.58 -19.01
C ARG A 126 11.12 25.85 -19.50
N GLU A 127 10.86 26.98 -18.85
CA GLU A 127 11.40 28.28 -19.29
C GLU A 127 12.90 28.40 -19.05
N ASN A 128 13.40 27.88 -17.93
CA ASN A 128 14.80 28.06 -17.55
C ASN A 128 15.71 26.91 -18.00
N GLY A 129 15.16 25.81 -18.52
CA GLY A 129 15.92 24.61 -18.95
C GLY A 129 16.75 23.97 -17.83
N LEU A 130 16.61 24.44 -16.59
CA LEU A 130 17.36 24.03 -15.42
C LEU A 130 16.52 23.03 -14.65
N GLN A 131 16.59 21.77 -15.05
CA GLN A 131 16.20 20.66 -14.16
C GLN A 131 17.20 20.61 -13.01
N GLN A 132 16.89 21.28 -11.90
CA GLN A 132 17.64 21.06 -10.67
C GLN A 132 17.42 19.60 -10.29
N LYS A 133 18.52 18.83 -10.22
CA LYS A 133 18.43 17.43 -9.77
C LYS A 133 17.81 17.43 -8.37
N PRO A 134 16.68 16.74 -8.17
CA PRO A 134 16.02 16.76 -6.88
C PRO A 134 16.94 16.13 -5.83
N THR A 135 17.02 16.77 -4.66
CA THR A 135 17.80 16.29 -3.52
C THR A 135 17.25 14.98 -2.94
N SER A 136 15.96 14.72 -3.15
CA SER A 136 15.28 13.49 -2.73
C SER A 136 14.23 13.05 -3.75
N TYR A 137 13.99 11.73 -3.89
CA TYR A 137 12.90 11.21 -4.73
C TYR A 137 11.53 11.79 -4.34
N LYS A 138 11.31 12.09 -3.05
CA LYS A 138 10.06 12.70 -2.57
C LYS A 138 9.86 14.14 -3.06
N GLU A 139 10.92 14.79 -3.51
CA GLU A 139 10.87 16.15 -4.05
C GLU A 139 10.78 16.12 -5.59
N SER A 140 10.96 14.95 -6.20
CA SER A 140 10.80 14.80 -7.64
C SER A 140 9.39 15.20 -8.07
N THR A 141 9.31 15.86 -9.23
CA THR A 141 8.04 16.28 -9.84
C THR A 141 7.13 15.07 -10.10
N GLU A 142 7.70 13.92 -10.46
CA GLU A 142 6.97 12.65 -10.65
C GLU A 142 6.30 12.18 -9.35
N TYR A 143 7.06 12.12 -8.24
CA TYR A 143 6.48 11.74 -6.95
C TYR A 143 5.36 12.69 -6.52
N ARG A 144 5.57 14.00 -6.67
CA ARG A 144 4.57 15.02 -6.30
C ARG A 144 3.27 14.86 -7.09
N LYS A 145 3.36 14.53 -8.40
CA LYS A 145 2.17 14.23 -9.24
C LYS A 145 1.43 12.99 -8.74
N LEU A 146 2.14 11.89 -8.52
CA LEU A 146 1.53 10.64 -8.05
C LEU A 146 0.87 10.83 -6.68
N PHE A 147 1.56 11.49 -5.76
CA PHE A 147 1.05 11.81 -4.42
C PHE A 147 -0.21 12.66 -4.47
N LEU A 148 -0.23 13.72 -5.29
CA LEU A 148 -1.40 14.59 -5.42
C LEU A 148 -2.58 13.86 -6.06
N ASN A 149 -2.32 13.04 -7.08
CA ASN A 149 -3.36 12.25 -7.73
C ASN A 149 -4.01 11.27 -6.75
N GLU A 150 -3.19 10.48 -6.03
CA GLU A 150 -3.68 9.56 -5.00
C GLU A 150 -4.44 10.28 -3.87
N SER A 151 -3.92 11.41 -3.40
CA SER A 151 -4.54 12.18 -2.33
C SER A 151 -5.91 12.75 -2.73
N LEU A 152 -6.01 13.31 -3.93
CA LEU A 152 -7.27 13.85 -4.45
C LEU A 152 -8.30 12.75 -4.75
N LEU A 153 -7.86 11.58 -5.22
CA LEU A 153 -8.71 10.40 -5.38
C LEU A 153 -9.24 9.90 -4.03
N ASN A 154 -8.40 9.88 -2.99
CA ASN A 154 -8.83 9.52 -1.64
C ASN A 154 -9.90 10.48 -1.08
N LEU A 155 -9.83 11.78 -1.41
CA LEU A 155 -10.89 12.73 -1.07
C LEU A 155 -12.19 12.43 -1.81
N LEU A 156 -12.13 12.05 -3.09
CA LEU A 156 -13.32 11.63 -3.83
C LEU A 156 -13.99 10.40 -3.21
N LEU A 157 -13.21 9.38 -2.84
CA LEU A 157 -13.73 8.16 -2.21
C LEU A 157 -14.44 8.45 -0.88
N LYS A 158 -13.97 9.44 -0.11
CA LYS A 158 -14.67 9.87 1.13
C LYS A 158 -16.05 10.46 0.84
N LEU A 159 -16.22 11.15 -0.29
CA LEU A 159 -17.49 11.75 -0.66
C LEU A 159 -18.52 10.71 -1.13
N ASP A 160 -18.09 9.57 -1.67
CA ASP A 160 -19.00 8.49 -2.11
C ASP A 160 -19.83 7.90 -0.96
N GLY A 161 -19.30 7.96 0.28
CA GLY A 161 -20.00 7.50 1.49
C GLY A 161 -21.09 8.45 2.01
N VAL A 162 -21.25 9.65 1.42
CA VAL A 162 -22.21 10.65 1.91
C VAL A 162 -23.65 10.31 1.49
N THR A 163 -24.59 10.55 2.40
CA THR A 163 -26.02 10.25 2.21
C THR A 163 -26.61 10.92 0.97
N PRO A 164 -27.63 10.30 0.34
CA PRO A 164 -28.25 10.83 -0.89
C PRO A 164 -28.98 12.16 -0.69
N GLU A 165 -29.33 12.52 0.54
CA GLU A 165 -30.01 13.79 0.86
C GLU A 165 -29.10 15.01 0.58
N LEU A 166 -27.78 14.84 0.64
CA LEU A 166 -26.79 15.89 0.37
C LEU A 166 -26.23 15.82 -1.07
N ARG A 167 -26.98 15.22 -2.00
CA ARG A 167 -26.52 14.94 -3.36
C ARG A 167 -26.02 16.18 -4.12
N SER A 168 -26.68 17.32 -3.97
CA SER A 168 -26.30 18.57 -4.64
C SER A 168 -24.95 19.09 -4.16
N GLU A 169 -24.78 19.19 -2.83
CA GLU A 169 -23.53 19.62 -2.18
C GLU A 169 -22.38 18.66 -2.49
N ARG A 170 -22.63 17.35 -2.38
CA ARG A 170 -21.68 16.31 -2.76
C ARG A 170 -21.24 16.46 -4.22
N LYS A 171 -22.19 16.66 -5.14
CA LYS A 171 -21.88 16.82 -6.57
C LYS A 171 -21.02 18.06 -6.84
N ALA A 172 -21.27 19.16 -6.11
CA ALA A 172 -20.44 20.36 -6.22
C ALA A 172 -19.00 20.10 -5.76
N ALA A 173 -18.83 19.48 -4.58
CA ALA A 173 -17.50 19.13 -4.06
C ALA A 173 -16.76 18.12 -4.97
N VAL A 174 -17.46 17.13 -5.52
CA VAL A 174 -16.89 16.19 -6.50
C VAL A 174 -16.41 16.93 -7.76
N LYS A 175 -17.20 17.87 -8.28
CA LYS A 175 -16.83 18.64 -9.47
C LYS A 175 -15.58 19.50 -9.23
N GLU A 176 -15.48 20.11 -8.05
CA GLU A 176 -14.29 20.86 -7.63
C GLU A 176 -13.06 19.95 -7.60
N LEU A 177 -13.13 18.80 -6.91
CA LEU A 177 -12.04 17.81 -6.86
C LEU A 177 -11.61 17.32 -8.24
N GLN A 178 -12.59 16.99 -9.10
CA GLN A 178 -12.34 16.54 -10.47
C GLN A 178 -11.64 17.60 -11.31
N ASN A 179 -11.87 18.89 -11.07
CA ASN A 179 -11.14 19.94 -11.77
C ASN A 179 -9.65 19.95 -11.38
N TYR A 180 -9.32 19.78 -10.09
CA TYR A 180 -7.93 19.69 -9.66
C TYR A 180 -7.23 18.42 -10.16
N LEU A 181 -7.92 17.28 -10.19
CA LEU A 181 -7.38 16.06 -10.80
C LEU A 181 -7.04 16.26 -12.28
N LYS A 182 -7.95 16.88 -13.04
CA LYS A 182 -7.70 17.21 -14.45
C LYS A 182 -6.50 18.13 -14.64
N ARG A 183 -6.27 19.07 -13.73
CA ARG A 183 -5.08 19.94 -13.75
C ARG A 183 -3.81 19.11 -13.60
N VAL A 184 -3.75 18.24 -12.60
CA VAL A 184 -2.60 17.34 -12.38
C VAL A 184 -2.38 16.39 -13.56
N ASP A 185 -3.45 15.80 -14.11
CA ASP A 185 -3.37 14.93 -15.28
C ASP A 185 -2.90 15.67 -16.54
N ALA A 186 -3.31 16.93 -16.72
CA ALA A 186 -2.87 17.76 -17.83
C ALA A 186 -1.35 18.03 -17.77
N ILE A 187 -0.79 18.24 -16.57
CA ILE A 187 0.66 18.38 -16.37
C ILE A 187 1.37 17.10 -16.84
N ARG A 188 0.88 15.94 -16.40
CA ARG A 188 1.45 14.63 -16.78
C ARG A 188 1.41 14.39 -18.28
N LEU A 189 0.28 14.67 -18.93
CA LEU A 189 0.13 14.48 -20.38
C LEU A 189 1.05 15.41 -21.18
N ARG A 190 1.22 16.66 -20.74
CA ARG A 190 2.07 17.64 -21.42
C ARG A 190 3.56 17.31 -21.36
N GLU A 191 4.02 16.56 -20.37
CA GLU A 191 5.40 16.08 -20.31
C GLU A 191 5.61 14.86 -21.20
N ALA A 192 4.66 13.90 -21.17
CA ALA A 192 4.72 12.73 -22.03
C ALA A 192 4.76 13.07 -23.52
N MET A 193 4.17 14.21 -23.92
CA MET A 193 4.29 14.71 -25.31
C MET A 193 5.68 15.29 -25.59
N ASN A 194 6.27 16.06 -24.66
CA ASN A 194 7.59 16.66 -24.83
C ASN A 194 8.72 15.62 -24.90
N ASP A 195 8.59 14.51 -24.16
CA ASP A 195 9.57 13.41 -24.16
C ASP A 195 9.57 12.62 -25.48
N ASN A 196 8.52 12.72 -26.31
CA ASN A 196 8.44 12.04 -27.62
C ASN A 196 8.96 12.90 -28.77
N ASP A 197 9.09 14.22 -28.57
CA ASP A 197 9.61 15.17 -29.57
C ASP A 197 11.13 15.44 -29.41
N SER A 198 11.77 14.85 -28.39
CA SER A 198 13.21 14.95 -28.09
C SER A 198 13.98 13.70 -28.51
#